data_AF-A0A3M7PY15-F1
#
_entry.id   AF-A0A3M7PY15-F1
#
_cell.length_a   1.000
_cell.length_b   1.000
_cell.length_c   1.000
_cell.angle_alpha   90.00
_cell.angle_beta   90.00
_cell.angle_gamma   90.00
#
_symmetry.space_group_name_H-M   'P 1'
#
loop_
_entity.id
_entity.type
_entity.pdbx_description
1 polymer ?
#
loop_
_entity_poly.entity_id
_entity_poly.type
_entity_poly.pdbx_seq_one_letter_code
_entity_poly.pdbx_strand_id
1 'polypeptide(L)'
;MWGLIVAGNVRGGYLLWRSPKQDSFKLVCYMTNWAQYRPNNTKFVPSDLDPFLCTHYIYAFASINTTTYEIKSFEWNDESHDKFVGRYEEFNNMKKINPTLKTLLAVGGWNMGSGPFSDMATNETYRNTFIKSVVKFLRKWKFDGLDLDWEFPAKREGSKETDNRSFSYLVKSINICLEKIKELREAFYNEALAARKEQLLLSAAVAAEKFTILKAYEIENIVSYLDFISIMSYDYHGAWDKKLGHNSPLYSSSQDSEDDQKLSVDWTVRLYQTLGVPLEKLVLGIPFYGRSFTVQQKSERSFGSASVGEGVPGNATREFGFLSYGLEICKYLKEDNWTRAWSGEHQVPYAYKKNQWVGYDDSESVKIKVNYVTRHCLAGAMIWSIDLDDFSGFCSEDSFPLTRSILENLKNLDRKKCLPLPKVTDSDVDDYLKKSKKWNFFTLEPIIANIEHSTSTTIISLSKKPMRKLNRTRSTTKKLETTTFQTVSESEKQIEEISDSEQLNEIMMRIHESSDLDKIELEKILKQYLNNKNMPDRKFLLNSMKMLLDNRGKNLDTTTLAMTTNKKLFFQINSLNIHNRGCENLEDGELIRDVKDCASFFTCFMGKASKRNTCNKGLYFDDRLKVCNWKSEVDC
;
A
#
# COMPACT_ATOMS: atom_id res chain seq x y z
N MET A 1 -9.42 48.10 4.01
CA MET A 1 -10.25 49.19 3.47
C MET A 1 -11.51 48.55 2.90
N TRP A 2 -12.67 49.13 3.18
CA TRP A 2 -14.00 48.49 3.19
C TRP A 2 -14.58 48.10 1.81
N GLY A 3 -15.35 47.00 1.80
CA GLY A 3 -16.72 46.97 1.24
C GLY A 3 -16.94 46.48 -0.19
N LEU A 4 -17.63 45.33 -0.33
CA LEU A 4 -19.00 45.27 -0.89
C LEU A 4 -19.51 43.81 -0.87
N ILE A 5 -20.48 43.55 0.01
CA ILE A 5 -21.33 42.35 0.00
C ILE A 5 -22.51 42.68 -0.91
N VAL A 6 -22.64 41.97 -2.04
CA VAL A 6 -23.88 41.93 -2.81
C VAL A 6 -24.61 40.66 -2.41
N ALA A 7 -25.74 40.83 -1.73
CA ALA A 7 -26.68 39.76 -1.43
C ALA A 7 -27.46 39.40 -2.72
N GLY A 8 -27.19 38.21 -3.26
CA GLY A 8 -27.98 37.59 -4.31
C GLY A 8 -28.66 36.33 -3.79
N ASN A 9 -29.99 36.33 -3.76
CA ASN A 9 -30.82 35.15 -3.52
C ASN A 9 -30.55 34.10 -4.62
N VAL A 10 -29.99 32.95 -4.27
CA VAL A 10 -29.97 31.76 -5.15
C VAL A 10 -30.44 30.55 -4.35
N ARG A 11 -31.66 30.09 -4.69
CA ARG A 11 -32.16 28.74 -4.36
C ARG A 11 -31.28 27.71 -5.09
N GLY A 12 -30.85 26.68 -4.37
CA GLY A 12 -30.21 25.48 -4.95
C GLY A 12 -28.73 25.64 -5.28
N GLY A 13 -27.88 25.75 -4.26
CA GLY A 13 -26.43 25.74 -4.43
C GLY A 13 -25.89 24.32 -4.51
N TYR A 14 -25.62 23.82 -5.72
CA TYR A 14 -24.53 22.87 -5.90
C TYR A 14 -23.24 23.58 -5.47
N LEU A 15 -22.52 23.03 -4.49
CA LEU A 15 -21.21 23.53 -4.11
C LEU A 15 -20.29 23.45 -5.34
N LEU A 16 -20.03 24.61 -5.95
CA LEU A 16 -18.99 24.76 -6.96
C LEU A 16 -17.65 24.55 -6.26
N TRP A 17 -17.11 23.34 -6.43
CA TRP A 17 -15.74 22.99 -6.09
C TRP A 17 -14.82 24.03 -6.73
N ARG A 18 -14.15 24.85 -5.91
CA ARG A 18 -13.00 25.62 -6.39
C ARG A 18 -11.93 24.60 -6.75
N SER A 19 -11.71 24.39 -8.04
CA SER A 19 -10.54 23.64 -8.52
C SER A 19 -9.29 24.30 -7.93
N PRO A 20 -8.27 23.52 -7.53
CA PRO A 20 -6.94 24.06 -7.29
C PRO A 20 -6.54 24.91 -8.50
N LYS A 21 -5.77 25.98 -8.30
CA LYS A 21 -5.24 26.81 -9.40
C LYS A 21 -4.82 25.89 -10.55
N GLN A 22 -5.52 26.03 -11.67
CA GLN A 22 -5.48 25.11 -12.81
C GLN A 22 -4.09 25.01 -13.46
N ASP A 23 -3.10 25.78 -12.98
CA ASP A 23 -1.78 25.97 -13.58
C ASP A 23 -0.62 25.20 -12.91
N SER A 24 -0.84 24.42 -11.84
CA SER A 24 0.27 23.67 -11.19
C SER A 24 0.28 22.17 -11.53
N PHE A 25 1.45 21.63 -11.84
CA PHE A 25 1.71 20.19 -11.98
C PHE A 25 1.88 19.50 -10.62
N LYS A 26 1.74 18.17 -10.60
CA LYS A 26 2.07 17.32 -9.44
C LYS A 26 3.35 16.52 -9.73
N LEU A 27 4.34 16.65 -8.87
CA LEU A 27 5.44 15.68 -8.75
C LEU A 27 5.27 14.93 -7.43
N VAL A 28 4.90 13.66 -7.53
CA VAL A 28 4.54 12.77 -6.42
C VAL A 28 5.65 11.75 -6.22
N CYS A 29 6.27 11.72 -5.05
CA CYS A 29 7.45 10.91 -4.80
C CYS A 29 7.21 9.93 -3.66
N TYR A 30 7.20 8.63 -3.94
CA TYR A 30 7.17 7.62 -2.89
C TYR A 30 8.54 7.48 -2.24
N MET A 31 8.56 7.39 -0.91
CA MET A 31 9.69 6.99 -0.11
C MET A 31 9.34 5.69 0.61
N THR A 32 10.19 4.68 0.46
CA THR A 32 9.97 3.36 1.08
C THR A 32 10.63 3.29 2.46
N ASN A 33 9.89 2.88 3.49
CA ASN A 33 10.41 2.82 4.86
C ASN A 33 11.51 1.77 5.01
N TRP A 34 11.45 0.67 4.26
CA TRP A 34 12.48 -0.38 4.29
C TRP A 34 13.82 0.04 3.68
N ALA A 35 13.90 1.16 2.96
CA ALA A 35 15.18 1.70 2.47
C ALA A 35 16.16 2.03 3.61
N GLN A 36 15.65 2.22 4.84
CA GLN A 36 16.47 2.45 6.03
C GLN A 36 17.36 1.25 6.42
N TYR A 37 17.07 0.06 5.87
CA TYR A 37 17.76 -1.20 6.14
C TYR A 37 18.71 -1.64 5.01
N ARG A 38 18.87 -0.82 3.98
CA ARG A 38 19.86 -1.09 2.92
C ARG A 38 21.28 -1.01 3.48
N PRO A 39 22.21 -1.83 2.96
CA PRO A 39 23.56 -1.89 3.49
C PRO A 39 24.38 -0.63 3.14
N ASN A 40 25.46 -0.43 3.91
CA ASN A 40 26.50 0.56 3.62
C ASN A 40 25.94 1.98 3.37
N ASN A 41 26.46 2.67 2.35
CA ASN A 41 26.07 4.01 1.92
C ASN A 41 24.81 4.05 1.05
N THR A 42 24.02 2.97 1.03
CA THR A 42 22.76 2.89 0.26
C THR A 42 21.51 2.95 1.14
N LYS A 43 21.70 3.13 2.46
CA LYS A 43 20.66 3.46 3.41
C LYS A 43 20.01 4.80 3.03
N PHE A 44 18.69 4.85 3.13
CA PHE A 44 17.90 6.07 2.90
C PHE A 44 16.85 6.24 3.99
N VAL A 45 16.74 7.44 4.55
CA VAL A 45 15.81 7.81 5.62
C VAL A 45 15.14 9.16 5.32
N PRO A 46 14.08 9.56 6.04
CA PRO A 46 13.39 10.83 5.77
C PRO A 46 14.28 12.08 5.79
N SER A 47 15.38 12.08 6.56
CA SER A 47 16.34 13.20 6.60
C SER A 47 17.16 13.36 5.32
N ASP A 48 17.20 12.36 4.44
CA ASP A 48 17.88 12.43 3.14
C ASP A 48 17.02 13.11 2.05
N LEU A 49 15.73 13.35 2.33
CA LEU A 49 14.83 13.99 1.38
C LEU A 49 15.06 15.50 1.30
N ASP A 50 15.09 16.03 0.07
CA ASP A 50 15.09 17.46 -0.20
C ASP A 50 13.64 18.00 -0.21
N PRO A 51 13.26 18.89 0.73
CA PRO A 51 11.88 19.40 0.84
C PRO A 51 11.35 20.16 -0.38
N PHE A 52 12.20 20.48 -1.37
CA PHE A 52 11.84 21.26 -2.56
C PHE A 52 11.83 20.45 -3.87
N LEU A 53 12.24 19.17 -3.85
CA LEU A 53 12.25 18.35 -5.07
C LEU A 53 10.85 17.95 -5.52
N CYS A 54 9.99 17.57 -4.58
CA CYS A 54 8.66 17.03 -4.88
C CYS A 54 7.56 17.94 -4.34
N THR A 55 6.43 17.98 -5.04
CA THR A 55 5.23 18.69 -4.57
C THR A 55 4.48 17.87 -3.51
N HIS A 56 4.55 16.54 -3.63
CA HIS A 56 3.95 15.59 -2.72
C HIS A 56 4.97 14.50 -2.42
N TYR A 57 5.19 14.20 -1.14
CA TYR A 57 5.91 13.02 -0.70
C TYR A 57 4.93 12.01 -0.11
N ILE A 58 5.06 10.74 -0.49
CA ILE A 58 4.23 9.65 0.01
C ILE A 58 5.11 8.68 0.79
N TYR A 59 4.80 8.47 2.07
CA TYR A 59 5.50 7.50 2.92
C TYR A 59 4.88 6.11 2.72
N ALA A 60 5.65 5.17 2.21
CA ALA A 60 5.25 3.78 1.98
C ALA A 60 5.91 2.86 3.02
N PHE A 61 5.18 2.16 3.89
CA PHE A 61 3.72 2.09 4.02
C PHE A 61 3.29 2.07 5.49
N ALA A 62 2.02 2.34 5.73
CA ALA A 62 1.28 1.86 6.90
C ALA A 62 0.61 0.51 6.62
N SER A 63 0.08 -0.13 7.67
CA SER A 63 -0.57 -1.44 7.59
C SER A 63 -2.03 -1.40 8.07
N ILE A 64 -2.79 -2.46 7.80
CA ILE A 64 -4.13 -2.70 8.35
C ILE A 64 -4.01 -3.76 9.45
N ASN A 65 -4.53 -3.47 10.63
CA ASN A 65 -4.65 -4.48 11.68
C ASN A 65 -5.74 -5.50 11.29
N THR A 66 -5.37 -6.76 11.08
CA THR A 66 -6.30 -7.81 10.61
C THR A 66 -7.29 -8.29 11.67
N THR A 67 -7.19 -7.80 12.91
CA THR A 67 -8.11 -8.12 14.01
C THR A 67 -9.07 -6.96 14.28
N THR A 68 -8.54 -5.73 14.37
CA THR A 68 -9.36 -4.54 14.67
C THR A 68 -9.86 -3.81 13.43
N TYR A 69 -9.23 -4.04 12.27
CA TYR A 69 -9.43 -3.31 11.02
C TYR A 69 -9.10 -1.81 11.11
N GLU A 70 -8.29 -1.41 12.09
CA GLU A 70 -7.73 -0.06 12.17
C GLU A 70 -6.45 0.07 11.34
N ILE A 71 -6.13 1.27 10.88
CA ILE A 71 -4.79 1.59 10.38
C ILE A 71 -3.79 1.49 11.54
N LYS A 72 -2.60 0.96 11.26
CA LYS A 72 -1.48 0.91 12.20
C LYS A 72 -0.17 1.24 11.49
N SER A 73 0.87 1.59 12.25
CA SER A 73 2.22 1.62 11.67
C SER A 73 2.61 0.27 11.09
N PHE A 74 3.50 0.30 10.10
CA PHE A 74 4.06 -0.93 9.57
C PHE A 74 5.10 -1.51 10.52
N GLU A 75 5.93 -0.64 11.11
CA GLU A 75 6.96 -1.01 12.07
C GLU A 75 7.03 -0.08 13.28
N TRP A 76 7.77 -0.52 14.30
CA TRP A 76 7.84 0.14 15.61
C TRP A 76 8.54 1.50 15.54
N ASN A 77 9.50 1.68 14.64
CA ASN A 77 10.28 2.91 14.51
C ASN A 77 9.63 3.95 13.58
N ASP A 78 8.46 3.65 13.02
CA ASP A 78 7.67 4.64 12.28
C ASP A 78 7.09 5.70 13.24
N GLU A 79 6.61 5.27 14.41
CA GLU A 79 5.96 6.12 15.42
C GLU A 79 6.97 6.71 16.40
N SER A 80 6.81 7.99 16.75
CA SER A 80 7.55 8.61 17.84
C SER A 80 7.09 8.10 19.21
N HIS A 81 8.03 7.96 20.13
CA HIS A 81 7.84 7.65 21.55
C HIS A 81 8.69 8.59 22.40
N ASP A 82 8.51 8.62 23.72
CA ASP A 82 9.03 9.68 24.62
C ASP A 82 10.54 9.99 24.48
N LYS A 83 11.36 9.03 24.04
CA LYS A 83 12.81 9.19 23.82
C LYS A 83 13.25 8.98 22.37
N PHE A 84 12.32 8.78 21.45
CA PHE A 84 12.61 8.40 20.07
C PHE A 84 11.72 9.16 19.09
N VAL A 85 12.33 9.93 18.19
CA VAL A 85 11.63 10.56 17.07
C VAL A 85 11.47 9.51 15.98
N GLY A 86 10.22 9.11 15.71
CA GLY A 86 9.90 8.13 14.69
C GLY A 86 9.97 8.70 13.28
N ARG A 87 10.01 7.79 12.30
CA ARG A 87 10.13 8.15 10.88
C ARG A 87 8.97 9.01 10.37
N TYR A 88 7.75 8.82 10.87
CA TYR A 88 6.62 9.67 10.49
C TYR A 88 6.82 11.12 10.92
N GLU A 89 7.34 11.36 12.12
CA GLU A 89 7.61 12.72 12.57
C GLU A 89 8.76 13.35 11.80
N GLU A 90 9.85 12.61 11.57
CA GLU A 90 10.99 13.04 10.76
C GLU A 90 10.54 13.43 9.34
N PHE A 91 9.74 12.58 8.69
CA PHE A 91 9.19 12.82 7.36
C PHE A 91 8.28 14.05 7.29
N ASN A 92 7.38 14.22 8.26
CA ASN A 92 6.47 15.36 8.28
C ASN A 92 7.16 16.67 8.68
N ASN A 93 8.32 16.62 9.35
CA ASN A 93 9.09 17.80 9.73
C ASN A 93 9.66 18.58 8.54
N MET A 94 9.79 17.96 7.35
CA MET A 94 10.17 18.67 6.12
C MET A 94 9.23 19.83 5.78
N LYS A 95 7.95 19.73 6.17
CA LYS A 95 6.97 20.80 5.96
C LYS A 95 7.25 22.05 6.80
N LYS A 96 8.09 21.97 7.83
CA LYS A 96 8.60 23.14 8.55
C LYS A 96 9.56 23.96 7.68
N ILE A 97 10.26 23.31 6.75
CA ILE A 97 11.20 23.94 5.81
C ILE A 97 10.45 24.42 4.56
N ASN A 98 9.57 23.58 4.00
CA ASN A 98 8.70 23.93 2.89
C ASN A 98 7.22 23.76 3.26
N PRO A 99 6.53 24.82 3.73
CA PRO A 99 5.11 24.75 4.12
C PRO A 99 4.14 24.45 2.96
N THR A 100 4.59 24.52 1.70
CA THR A 100 3.76 24.19 0.53
C THR A 100 3.80 22.71 0.17
N LEU A 101 4.81 21.98 0.66
CA LEU A 101 4.93 20.54 0.48
C LEU A 101 3.74 19.81 1.12
N LYS A 102 3.22 18.80 0.41
CA LYS A 102 2.22 17.89 0.94
C LYS A 102 2.84 16.53 1.27
N THR A 103 2.49 15.95 2.40
CA THR A 103 2.90 14.61 2.80
C THR A 103 1.70 13.69 2.94
N LEU A 104 1.72 12.53 2.27
CA LEU A 104 0.68 11.51 2.39
C LEU A 104 1.27 10.23 2.99
N LEU A 105 0.41 9.44 3.62
CA LEU A 105 0.74 8.11 4.09
C LEU A 105 0.07 7.08 3.17
N ALA A 106 0.84 6.20 2.55
CA ALA A 106 0.29 5.10 1.77
C ALA A 106 -0.05 3.92 2.69
N VAL A 107 -1.18 3.27 2.44
CA VAL A 107 -1.56 2.01 3.10
C VAL A 107 -1.72 0.94 2.02
N GLY A 108 -1.02 -0.18 2.18
CA GLY A 108 -1.08 -1.30 1.24
C GLY A 108 0.28 -1.76 0.73
N GLY A 109 0.41 -1.78 -0.59
CA GLY A 109 1.57 -2.29 -1.31
C GLY A 109 1.53 -3.81 -1.50
N TRP A 110 2.40 -4.29 -2.38
CA TRP A 110 2.52 -5.70 -2.76
C TRP A 110 2.55 -6.67 -1.56
N ASN A 111 3.33 -6.37 -0.50
CA ASN A 111 3.53 -7.29 0.63
C ASN A 111 2.33 -7.43 1.57
N MET A 112 1.40 -6.47 1.59
CA MET A 112 0.17 -6.59 2.39
C MET A 112 -0.79 -7.64 1.79
N GLY A 113 -0.73 -7.83 0.46
CA GLY A 113 -1.68 -8.66 -0.26
C GLY A 113 -3.10 -8.09 -0.27
N SER A 114 -4.05 -8.87 -0.81
CA SER A 114 -5.43 -8.42 -0.99
C SER A 114 -6.38 -8.81 0.15
N GLY A 115 -6.05 -9.84 0.93
CA GLY A 115 -6.92 -10.36 2.01
C GLY A 115 -7.34 -9.30 3.03
N PRO A 116 -6.41 -8.58 3.69
CA PRO A 116 -6.75 -7.56 4.68
C PRO A 116 -7.63 -6.44 4.13
N PHE A 117 -7.42 -6.06 2.86
CA PHE A 117 -8.27 -5.08 2.20
C PHE A 117 -9.66 -5.65 1.90
N SER A 118 -9.76 -6.88 1.39
CA SER A 118 -11.03 -7.53 1.08
C SER A 118 -11.90 -7.67 2.33
N ASP A 119 -11.34 -8.13 3.44
CA ASP A 119 -12.08 -8.29 4.70
C ASP A 119 -12.57 -6.96 5.27
N MET A 120 -11.69 -5.95 5.33
CA MET A 120 -12.05 -4.62 5.79
C MET A 120 -13.09 -3.94 4.88
N ALA A 121 -12.98 -4.08 3.56
CA ALA A 121 -13.88 -3.43 2.61
C ALA A 121 -15.27 -4.07 2.57
N THR A 122 -15.36 -5.39 2.71
CA THR A 122 -16.64 -6.13 2.56
C THR A 122 -17.61 -5.97 3.74
N ASN A 123 -17.18 -5.40 4.87
CA ASN A 123 -17.99 -5.25 6.09
C ASN A 123 -18.12 -3.78 6.54
N GLU A 124 -19.34 -3.29 6.73
CA GLU A 124 -19.62 -1.88 7.07
C GLU A 124 -19.04 -1.45 8.41
N THR A 125 -19.09 -2.30 9.42
CA THR A 125 -18.50 -2.01 10.73
C THR A 125 -16.98 -1.88 10.60
N TYR A 126 -16.34 -2.78 9.85
CA TYR A 126 -14.88 -2.77 9.69
C TYR A 126 -14.41 -1.57 8.88
N ARG A 127 -15.12 -1.20 7.83
CA ARG A 127 -14.87 0.04 7.09
C ARG A 127 -14.96 1.28 7.97
N ASN A 128 -16.04 1.41 8.74
CA ASN A 128 -16.24 2.54 9.64
C ASN A 128 -15.14 2.65 10.69
N THR A 129 -14.70 1.52 11.26
CA THR A 129 -13.56 1.47 12.18
C THR A 129 -12.28 1.92 11.50
N PHE A 130 -12.00 1.40 10.30
CA PHE A 130 -10.84 1.80 9.51
C PHE A 130 -10.82 3.31 9.26
N ILE A 131 -11.91 3.90 8.75
CA ILE A 131 -11.99 5.32 8.37
C ILE A 131 -11.78 6.23 9.58
N LYS A 132 -12.43 5.94 10.71
CA LYS A 132 -12.25 6.70 11.95
C LYS A 132 -10.81 6.62 12.45
N SER A 133 -10.21 5.44 12.38
CA SER A 133 -8.80 5.25 12.77
C SER A 133 -7.86 6.02 11.85
N VAL A 134 -8.10 6.05 10.53
CA VAL A 134 -7.32 6.80 9.54
C VAL A 134 -7.29 8.29 9.85
N VAL A 135 -8.46 8.92 10.04
CA VAL A 135 -8.51 10.37 10.34
C VAL A 135 -7.68 10.69 11.58
N LYS A 136 -7.86 9.90 12.65
CA LYS A 136 -7.11 10.07 13.90
C LYS A 136 -5.61 9.86 13.68
N PHE A 137 -5.22 8.83 12.95
CA PHE A 137 -3.83 8.45 12.70
C PHE A 137 -3.08 9.50 11.88
N LEU A 138 -3.67 9.94 10.77
CA LEU A 138 -3.07 10.96 9.90
C LEU A 138 -2.91 12.29 10.64
N ARG A 139 -3.92 12.71 11.42
CA ARG A 139 -3.82 13.93 12.22
C ARG A 139 -2.83 13.80 13.39
N LYS A 140 -2.73 12.64 14.05
CA LYS A 140 -1.72 12.34 15.08
C LYS A 140 -0.30 12.57 14.53
N TRP A 141 -0.04 12.01 13.35
CA TRP A 141 1.28 12.05 12.71
C TRP A 141 1.48 13.22 11.73
N LYS A 142 0.52 14.14 11.67
CA LYS A 142 0.56 15.38 10.87
C LYS A 142 0.70 15.15 9.36
N PHE A 143 0.18 14.05 8.83
CA PHE A 143 0.05 13.86 7.38
C PHE A 143 -1.06 14.77 6.80
N ASP A 144 -0.90 15.13 5.53
CA ASP A 144 -1.86 15.92 4.75
C ASP A 144 -2.83 15.05 3.95
N GLY A 145 -2.66 13.72 3.91
CA GLY A 145 -3.58 12.84 3.22
C GLY A 145 -3.26 11.36 3.30
N LEU A 146 -4.12 10.56 2.68
CA LEU A 146 -3.99 9.12 2.53
C LEU A 146 -3.80 8.77 1.06
N ASP A 147 -2.95 7.78 0.81
CA ASP A 147 -2.80 7.14 -0.48
C ASP A 147 -3.17 5.65 -0.37
N LEU A 148 -4.04 5.18 -1.26
CA LEU A 148 -4.61 3.83 -1.23
C LEU A 148 -3.94 2.90 -2.25
N ASP A 149 -3.17 1.93 -1.76
CA ASP A 149 -2.36 1.04 -2.59
C ASP A 149 -2.79 -0.42 -2.41
N TRP A 150 -4.06 -0.69 -2.72
CA TRP A 150 -4.58 -2.07 -2.76
C TRP A 150 -4.15 -2.74 -4.06
N GLU A 151 -3.23 -3.70 -3.96
CA GLU A 151 -2.72 -4.49 -5.08
C GLU A 151 -3.14 -5.96 -5.01
N PHE A 152 -4.16 -6.40 -5.76
CA PHE A 152 -5.18 -5.56 -6.39
C PHE A 152 -6.57 -6.05 -5.99
N PRO A 153 -7.61 -5.21 -6.04
CA PRO A 153 -8.97 -5.70 -5.89
C PRO A 153 -9.23 -6.88 -6.84
N ALA A 154 -9.78 -7.97 -6.30
CA ALA A 154 -10.15 -9.17 -7.05
C ALA A 154 -9.01 -9.89 -7.80
N LYS A 155 -7.76 -9.59 -7.44
CA LYS A 155 -6.57 -10.24 -7.98
C LYS A 155 -5.60 -10.49 -6.81
N ARG A 156 -4.98 -11.69 -6.81
CA ARG A 156 -4.08 -12.23 -5.77
C ARG A 156 -4.78 -12.93 -4.60
N GLU A 157 -4.01 -13.76 -3.90
CA GLU A 157 -4.44 -14.57 -2.76
C GLU A 157 -5.14 -13.73 -1.69
N GLY A 158 -6.20 -14.29 -1.11
CA GLY A 158 -7.06 -13.59 -0.16
C GLY A 158 -8.10 -12.67 -0.81
N SER A 159 -8.02 -12.42 -2.13
CA SER A 159 -9.11 -11.74 -2.84
C SER A 159 -10.33 -12.65 -2.96
N LYS A 160 -11.51 -12.11 -2.67
CA LYS A 160 -12.79 -12.81 -2.89
C LYS A 160 -13.28 -12.51 -4.30
N GLU A 161 -14.00 -13.43 -4.95
CA GLU A 161 -14.70 -13.09 -6.22
C GLU A 161 -15.71 -11.96 -6.02
N THR A 162 -16.23 -11.86 -4.79
CA THR A 162 -16.98 -10.70 -4.41
C THR A 162 -16.16 -9.46 -4.63
N ASP A 163 -14.84 -9.37 -4.51
CA ASP A 163 -14.08 -8.11 -4.70
C ASP A 163 -14.28 -7.42 -6.05
N ASN A 164 -14.46 -8.18 -7.14
CA ASN A 164 -14.88 -7.63 -8.43
C ASN A 164 -16.19 -6.86 -8.26
N ARG A 165 -17.09 -7.46 -7.48
CA ARG A 165 -18.37 -6.96 -6.96
C ARG A 165 -18.22 -6.14 -5.64
N SER A 166 -17.16 -6.16 -4.87
CA SER A 166 -16.95 -5.33 -3.68
C SER A 166 -16.36 -4.02 -4.13
N PHE A 167 -15.95 -3.93 -5.40
CA PHE A 167 -15.89 -2.72 -6.18
C PHE A 167 -17.12 -2.50 -7.10
N SER A 168 -17.92 -3.53 -7.49
CA SER A 168 -19.14 -3.38 -8.36
C SER A 168 -20.58 -3.74 -7.87
N TYR A 169 -20.82 -4.72 -6.99
CA TYR A 169 -21.88 -4.70 -5.94
C TYR A 169 -21.72 -3.58 -4.90
N LEU A 170 -20.65 -2.79 -5.00
CA LEU A 170 -20.57 -1.43 -4.46
C LEU A 170 -21.66 -0.48 -4.94
N VAL A 171 -22.34 -0.87 -6.01
CA VAL A 171 -23.44 -0.11 -6.63
C VAL A 171 -24.79 -0.80 -6.45
N LYS A 172 -24.86 -2.05 -5.95
CA LYS A 172 -26.14 -2.68 -5.55
C LYS A 172 -26.38 -2.68 -4.04
N SER A 173 -25.30 -2.55 -3.27
CA SER A 173 -25.27 -1.84 -2.00
C SER A 173 -24.55 -0.53 -2.29
N ILE A 174 -25.28 0.53 -2.65
CA ILE A 174 -24.83 1.90 -3.03
C ILE A 174 -23.93 2.60 -1.97
N ASN A 175 -23.47 1.86 -0.95
CA ASN A 175 -23.02 2.30 0.36
C ASN A 175 -21.72 1.60 0.83
N ILE A 176 -20.72 1.22 0.02
CA ILE A 176 -19.57 0.45 0.60
C ILE A 176 -18.14 0.99 0.30
N CYS A 177 -17.67 1.21 -0.94
CA CYS A 177 -16.41 1.92 -1.25
C CYS A 177 -16.67 3.28 -1.89
N LEU A 178 -17.89 3.49 -2.43
CA LEU A 178 -18.46 4.84 -2.53
C LEU A 178 -18.42 5.41 -1.13
N GLU A 179 -19.01 4.73 -0.14
CA GLU A 179 -18.80 5.04 1.27
C GLU A 179 -17.30 5.13 1.62
N LYS A 180 -16.41 4.17 1.42
CA LYS A 180 -15.01 4.40 1.85
C LYS A 180 -14.29 5.63 1.27
N ILE A 181 -14.28 5.88 -0.05
CA ILE A 181 -13.57 7.03 -0.62
C ILE A 181 -14.39 8.32 -0.41
N LYS A 182 -15.72 8.26 -0.48
CA LYS A 182 -16.64 9.37 -0.17
C LYS A 182 -16.68 9.69 1.31
N GLU A 183 -16.83 8.73 2.22
CA GLU A 183 -16.73 8.82 3.69
C GLU A 183 -15.31 9.13 4.13
N LEU A 184 -14.24 8.66 3.48
CA LEU A 184 -12.92 9.22 3.74
C LEU A 184 -12.93 10.68 3.33
N ARG A 185 -13.39 11.01 2.12
CA ARG A 185 -13.49 12.39 1.62
C ARG A 185 -14.40 13.27 2.48
N GLU A 186 -15.51 12.74 2.97
CA GLU A 186 -16.55 13.37 3.76
C GLU A 186 -16.12 13.43 5.22
N ALA A 187 -15.48 12.41 5.77
CA ALA A 187 -14.86 12.47 7.09
C ALA A 187 -13.71 13.48 7.07
N PHE A 188 -12.92 13.52 6.01
CA PHE A 188 -11.88 14.54 5.79
C PHE A 188 -12.51 15.93 5.69
N TYR A 189 -13.62 16.08 4.95
CA TYR A 189 -14.34 17.34 4.83
C TYR A 189 -14.98 17.79 6.15
N ASN A 190 -15.69 16.88 6.83
CA ASN A 190 -16.40 17.12 8.09
C ASN A 190 -15.42 17.39 9.22
N GLU A 191 -14.31 16.66 9.32
CA GLU A 191 -13.24 16.93 10.28
C GLU A 191 -12.59 18.28 9.99
N ALA A 192 -12.29 18.59 8.72
CA ALA A 192 -11.72 19.88 8.34
C ALA A 192 -12.66 21.05 8.69
N LEU A 193 -13.95 20.89 8.42
CA LEU A 193 -14.97 21.89 8.75
C LEU A 193 -15.12 22.07 10.27
N ALA A 194 -15.22 20.96 11.02
CA ALA A 194 -15.38 20.98 12.47
C ALA A 194 -14.13 21.53 13.19
N ALA A 195 -12.94 21.15 12.75
CA ALA A 195 -11.67 21.57 13.34
C ALA A 195 -11.11 22.88 12.75
N ARG A 196 -11.75 23.43 11.71
CA ARG A 196 -11.27 24.58 10.92
C ARG A 196 -9.84 24.37 10.38
N LYS A 197 -9.59 23.18 9.84
CA LYS A 197 -8.29 22.76 9.27
C LYS A 197 -8.40 22.59 7.75
N GLU A 198 -7.26 22.48 7.09
CA GLU A 198 -7.21 22.07 5.68
C GLU A 198 -7.68 20.62 5.54
N GLN A 199 -8.49 20.35 4.51
CA GLN A 199 -8.98 19.00 4.21
C GLN A 199 -7.82 18.06 3.86
N LEU A 200 -7.87 16.83 4.39
CA LEU A 200 -6.92 15.78 4.02
C LEU A 200 -7.12 15.38 2.55
N LEU A 201 -6.01 15.13 1.84
CA LEU A 201 -5.96 14.64 0.47
C LEU A 201 -6.25 13.14 0.41
N LEU A 202 -6.80 12.70 -0.72
CA LEU A 202 -7.03 11.28 -0.99
C LEU A 202 -6.58 10.92 -2.41
N SER A 203 -5.62 10.02 -2.51
CA SER A 203 -5.12 9.46 -3.76
C SER A 203 -5.11 7.93 -3.74
N ALA A 204 -4.78 7.33 -4.89
CA ALA A 204 -4.61 5.88 -5.01
C ALA A 204 -3.56 5.55 -6.07
N ALA A 205 -2.71 4.55 -5.81
CA ALA A 205 -1.96 3.86 -6.84
C ALA A 205 -2.83 2.81 -7.54
N VAL A 206 -2.83 2.80 -8.87
CA VAL A 206 -3.67 1.93 -9.69
C VAL A 206 -2.86 1.14 -10.72
N ALA A 207 -3.35 -0.05 -11.08
CA ALA A 207 -2.70 -0.98 -12.01
C ALA A 207 -2.49 -0.39 -13.43
N ALA A 208 -1.56 -0.96 -14.18
CA ALA A 208 -1.34 -0.59 -15.60
C ALA A 208 -1.86 -1.61 -16.62
N GLU A 209 -2.03 -2.87 -16.23
CA GLU A 209 -2.43 -3.96 -17.12
C GLU A 209 -3.94 -3.94 -17.41
N LYS A 210 -4.34 -4.03 -18.70
CA LYS A 210 -5.74 -4.04 -19.15
C LYS A 210 -6.64 -4.96 -18.31
N PHE A 211 -6.24 -6.22 -18.18
CA PHE A 211 -7.06 -7.22 -17.50
C PHE A 211 -7.32 -6.83 -16.05
N THR A 212 -6.29 -6.38 -15.34
CA THR A 212 -6.42 -5.92 -13.95
C THR A 212 -7.29 -4.68 -13.87
N ILE A 213 -7.11 -3.70 -14.77
CA ILE A 213 -7.88 -2.45 -14.76
C ILE A 213 -9.38 -2.72 -14.93
N LEU A 214 -9.75 -3.46 -15.98
CA LEU A 214 -11.16 -3.75 -16.30
C LEU A 214 -11.83 -4.65 -15.25
N LYS A 215 -11.03 -5.42 -14.52
CA LYS A 215 -11.48 -6.31 -13.47
C LYS A 215 -11.64 -5.60 -12.12
N ALA A 216 -10.64 -4.80 -11.73
CA ALA A 216 -10.50 -4.27 -10.39
C ALA A 216 -11.19 -2.92 -10.15
N TYR A 217 -11.43 -2.13 -11.20
CA TYR A 217 -11.82 -0.72 -11.05
C TYR A 217 -13.08 -0.34 -11.82
N GLU A 218 -14.07 0.21 -11.10
CA GLU A 218 -15.19 1.00 -11.63
C GLU A 218 -14.79 2.47 -11.79
N ILE A 219 -14.04 2.77 -12.85
CA ILE A 219 -13.39 4.07 -13.06
C ILE A 219 -14.35 5.27 -12.97
N GLU A 220 -15.49 5.24 -13.66
CA GLU A 220 -16.46 6.35 -13.66
C GLU A 220 -16.94 6.73 -12.24
N ASN A 221 -16.96 5.76 -11.31
CA ASN A 221 -17.51 5.94 -9.97
C ASN A 221 -16.49 6.42 -8.94
N ILE A 222 -15.19 6.21 -9.16
CA ILE A 222 -14.15 6.54 -8.16
C ILE A 222 -13.40 7.84 -8.45
N VAL A 223 -13.34 8.24 -9.72
CA VAL A 223 -12.53 9.37 -10.19
C VAL A 223 -12.92 10.70 -9.52
N SER A 224 -14.19 10.90 -9.17
CA SER A 224 -14.67 12.15 -8.57
C SER A 224 -14.15 12.38 -7.15
N TYR A 225 -13.88 11.31 -6.40
CA TYR A 225 -13.51 11.37 -4.98
C TYR A 225 -11.99 11.46 -4.74
N LEU A 226 -11.18 11.09 -5.73
CA LEU A 226 -9.73 11.17 -5.65
C LEU A 226 -9.23 12.56 -6.11
N ASP A 227 -8.27 13.12 -5.36
CA ASP A 227 -7.60 14.38 -5.73
C ASP A 227 -6.64 14.17 -6.91
N PHE A 228 -6.03 12.99 -6.99
CA PHE A 228 -5.25 12.51 -8.12
C PHE A 228 -5.13 10.98 -8.09
N ILE A 229 -4.76 10.39 -9.24
CA ILE A 229 -4.61 8.94 -9.44
C ILE A 229 -3.20 8.69 -9.95
N SER A 230 -2.42 7.89 -9.23
CA SER A 230 -1.06 7.50 -9.62
C SER A 230 -1.12 6.20 -10.40
N ILE A 231 -0.84 6.23 -11.70
CA ILE A 231 -0.78 5.00 -12.50
C ILE A 231 0.57 4.32 -12.24
N MET A 232 0.57 3.06 -11.82
CA MET A 232 1.78 2.24 -11.70
C MET A 232 2.21 1.73 -13.08
N SER A 233 2.57 2.66 -13.98
CA SER A 233 2.94 2.39 -15.37
C SER A 233 4.38 1.86 -15.49
N TYR A 234 4.63 0.78 -14.77
CA TYR A 234 5.85 -0.01 -14.69
C TYR A 234 5.46 -1.45 -14.33
N ASP A 235 6.44 -2.36 -14.25
CA ASP A 235 6.20 -3.80 -14.12
C ASP A 235 5.33 -4.37 -15.26
N TYR A 236 5.46 -3.80 -16.46
CA TYR A 236 4.83 -4.37 -17.66
C TYR A 236 5.46 -5.71 -18.02
N HIS A 237 6.77 -5.81 -17.86
CA HIS A 237 7.53 -7.03 -18.06
C HIS A 237 8.52 -7.28 -16.93
N GLY A 238 8.75 -8.55 -16.66
CA GLY A 238 9.70 -9.02 -15.66
C GLY A 238 9.99 -10.51 -15.85
N ALA A 239 10.80 -11.08 -14.95
CA ALA A 239 11.27 -12.47 -15.09
C ALA A 239 10.16 -13.52 -15.16
N TRP A 240 8.93 -13.16 -14.79
CA TRP A 240 7.72 -13.97 -14.95
C TRP A 240 7.33 -14.25 -16.42
N ASP A 241 7.77 -13.45 -17.40
CA ASP A 241 7.36 -13.57 -18.80
C ASP A 241 8.09 -14.66 -19.60
N LYS A 242 9.17 -15.24 -19.06
CA LYS A 242 10.10 -16.16 -19.76
C LYS A 242 10.72 -15.59 -21.07
N LYS A 243 10.53 -14.30 -21.33
CA LYS A 243 11.11 -13.53 -22.44
C LYS A 243 11.58 -12.17 -21.93
N LEU A 244 12.54 -11.57 -22.62
CA LEU A 244 13.01 -10.22 -22.32
C LEU A 244 11.95 -9.19 -22.71
N GLY A 245 11.61 -8.33 -21.76
CA GLY A 245 10.69 -7.22 -21.95
C GLY A 245 11.10 -6.03 -21.09
N HIS A 246 10.69 -4.82 -21.49
CA HIS A 246 11.05 -3.61 -20.75
C HIS A 246 10.16 -3.41 -19.51
N ASN A 247 10.72 -2.91 -18.41
CA ASN A 247 9.96 -2.61 -17.18
C ASN A 247 8.80 -1.61 -17.44
N SER A 248 9.09 -0.54 -18.18
CA SER A 248 8.16 0.57 -18.44
C SER A 248 8.33 1.15 -19.86
N PRO A 249 7.99 0.43 -20.94
CA PRO A 249 8.11 0.96 -22.30
C PRO A 249 7.10 2.10 -22.52
N LEU A 250 7.52 3.21 -23.14
CA LEU A 250 6.60 4.33 -23.40
C LEU A 250 5.55 3.96 -24.46
N TYR A 251 6.01 3.39 -25.56
CA TYR A 251 5.18 2.90 -26.66
C TYR A 251 5.42 1.41 -26.87
N SER A 252 4.51 0.74 -27.57
CA SER A 252 4.73 -0.61 -28.07
C SER A 252 5.69 -0.63 -29.28
N SER A 253 6.26 -1.79 -29.55
CA SER A 253 7.10 -2.09 -30.71
C SER A 253 6.32 -2.84 -31.79
N SER A 254 6.78 -2.74 -33.03
CA SER A 254 6.29 -3.56 -34.14
C SER A 254 6.58 -5.05 -33.97
N GLN A 255 7.53 -5.39 -33.09
CA GLN A 255 7.94 -6.75 -32.76
C GLN A 255 7.16 -7.34 -31.58
N ASP A 256 6.35 -6.52 -30.90
CA ASP A 256 5.55 -6.97 -29.77
C ASP A 256 4.43 -7.89 -30.23
N SER A 257 4.17 -8.93 -29.44
CA SER A 257 2.97 -9.74 -29.61
C SER A 257 1.71 -8.88 -29.43
N GLU A 258 0.57 -9.36 -29.92
CA GLU A 258 -0.68 -8.61 -29.81
C GLU A 258 -1.04 -8.23 -28.37
N ASP A 259 -0.72 -9.09 -27.41
CA ASP A 259 -0.94 -8.81 -25.99
C ASP A 259 0.10 -7.85 -25.42
N ASP A 260 1.37 -7.96 -25.80
CA ASP A 260 2.42 -7.03 -25.37
C ASP A 260 2.23 -5.62 -25.92
N GLN A 261 1.59 -5.46 -27.08
CA GLN A 261 1.25 -4.13 -27.62
C GLN A 261 0.35 -3.30 -26.68
N LYS A 262 -0.35 -3.98 -25.74
CA LYS A 262 -1.19 -3.35 -24.71
C LYS A 262 -0.41 -3.05 -23.42
N LEU A 263 0.83 -3.51 -23.32
CA LEU A 263 1.72 -3.37 -22.15
C LEU A 263 2.70 -2.20 -22.33
N SER A 264 2.16 -1.01 -22.61
CA SER A 264 2.93 0.24 -22.72
C SER A 264 2.26 1.40 -21.97
N VAL A 265 3.08 2.37 -21.56
CA VAL A 265 2.63 3.59 -20.86
C VAL A 265 1.54 4.32 -21.66
N ASP A 266 1.78 4.56 -22.95
CA ASP A 266 0.82 5.25 -23.84
C ASP A 266 -0.52 4.51 -23.88
N TRP A 267 -0.49 3.20 -24.08
CA TRP A 267 -1.70 2.40 -24.15
C TRP A 267 -2.50 2.45 -22.84
N THR A 268 -1.84 2.30 -21.69
CA THR A 268 -2.47 2.38 -20.37
C THR A 268 -3.09 3.76 -20.11
N VAL A 269 -2.40 4.85 -20.43
CA VAL A 269 -2.94 6.21 -20.26
C VAL A 269 -4.17 6.43 -21.14
N ARG A 270 -4.12 5.99 -22.42
CA ARG A 270 -5.27 6.04 -23.32
C ARG A 270 -6.43 5.18 -22.83
N LEU A 271 -6.17 4.03 -22.20
CA LEU A 271 -7.21 3.22 -21.60
C LEU A 271 -7.90 3.99 -20.48
N TYR A 272 -7.18 4.52 -19.49
CA TYR A 272 -7.78 5.30 -18.41
C TYR A 272 -8.60 6.50 -18.91
N GLN A 273 -8.09 7.22 -19.90
CA GLN A 273 -8.82 8.30 -20.54
C GLN A 273 -10.12 7.80 -21.22
N THR A 274 -10.04 6.67 -21.92
CA THR A 274 -11.20 6.02 -22.57
C THR A 274 -12.25 5.59 -21.56
N LEU A 275 -11.81 5.15 -20.37
CA LEU A 275 -12.66 4.78 -19.24
C LEU A 275 -13.20 5.98 -18.44
N GLY A 276 -12.92 7.22 -18.86
CA GLY A 276 -13.52 8.43 -18.32
C GLY A 276 -12.69 9.19 -17.29
N VAL A 277 -11.40 8.85 -17.09
CA VAL A 277 -10.54 9.65 -16.21
C VAL A 277 -10.11 10.94 -16.91
N PRO A 278 -10.35 12.13 -16.32
CA PRO A 278 -9.75 13.37 -16.79
C PRO A 278 -8.23 13.32 -16.68
N LEU A 279 -7.52 13.67 -17.75
CA LEU A 279 -6.05 13.61 -17.79
C LEU A 279 -5.42 14.48 -16.69
N GLU A 280 -6.05 15.60 -16.32
CA GLU A 280 -5.62 16.49 -15.24
C GLU A 280 -5.71 15.87 -13.82
N LYS A 281 -6.28 14.67 -13.68
CA LYS A 281 -6.23 13.85 -12.46
C LYS A 281 -5.22 12.70 -12.53
N LEU A 282 -4.73 12.33 -13.71
CA LEU A 282 -3.77 11.23 -13.89
C LEU A 282 -2.33 11.69 -13.68
N VAL A 283 -1.65 11.04 -12.76
CA VAL A 283 -0.22 11.22 -12.48
C VAL A 283 0.51 9.98 -13.02
N LEU A 284 1.47 10.20 -13.93
CA LEU A 284 2.16 9.11 -14.62
C LEU A 284 3.28 8.51 -13.76
N GLY A 285 3.23 7.21 -13.46
CA GLY A 285 4.30 6.51 -12.74
C GLY A 285 5.55 6.30 -13.58
N ILE A 286 6.70 6.65 -13.02
CA ILE A 286 8.03 6.49 -13.61
C ILE A 286 8.88 5.68 -12.63
N PRO A 287 9.37 4.48 -13.03
CA PRO A 287 10.16 3.65 -12.15
C PRO A 287 11.62 4.13 -12.10
N PHE A 288 12.22 4.20 -10.91
CA PHE A 288 13.66 4.40 -10.73
C PHE A 288 14.40 3.08 -10.52
N TYR A 289 13.87 2.03 -11.13
CA TYR A 289 14.42 0.69 -11.13
C TYR A 289 14.19 0.02 -12.48
N GLY A 290 14.95 -1.03 -12.72
CA GLY A 290 14.75 -1.93 -13.84
C GLY A 290 14.34 -3.32 -13.40
N ARG A 291 13.67 -4.03 -14.31
CA ARG A 291 13.43 -5.47 -14.19
C ARG A 291 14.53 -6.20 -14.94
N SER A 292 15.21 -7.12 -14.26
CA SER A 292 16.39 -7.81 -14.76
C SER A 292 16.15 -9.29 -15.00
N PHE A 293 16.89 -9.83 -15.96
CA PHE A 293 16.75 -11.18 -16.47
C PHE A 293 18.11 -11.86 -16.61
N THR A 294 18.10 -13.18 -16.48
CA THR A 294 19.21 -14.03 -16.91
C THR A 294 18.85 -14.67 -18.25
N VAL A 295 19.77 -14.63 -19.22
CA VAL A 295 19.63 -15.24 -20.54
C VAL A 295 20.60 -16.42 -20.72
N GLN A 296 20.37 -17.30 -21.71
CA GLN A 296 21.34 -18.35 -22.02
C GLN A 296 22.64 -17.75 -22.59
N GLN A 297 23.78 -18.40 -22.32
CA GLN A 297 25.04 -17.94 -22.92
C GLN A 297 24.95 -18.03 -24.45
N LYS A 298 25.26 -16.91 -25.13
CA LYS A 298 25.16 -16.71 -26.59
C LYS A 298 23.73 -16.54 -27.16
N SER A 299 22.71 -16.40 -26.31
CA SER A 299 21.39 -16.01 -26.82
C SER A 299 21.39 -14.57 -27.33
N GLU A 300 20.43 -14.27 -28.20
CA GLU A 300 20.07 -12.90 -28.54
C GLU A 300 19.67 -12.12 -27.27
N ARG A 301 19.90 -10.81 -27.29
CA ARG A 301 19.63 -9.87 -26.19
C ARG A 301 18.60 -8.80 -26.59
N SER A 302 17.88 -9.05 -27.68
CA SER A 302 16.79 -8.22 -28.16
C SER A 302 15.53 -8.46 -27.33
N PHE A 303 14.58 -7.54 -27.43
CA PHE A 303 13.24 -7.74 -26.88
C PHE A 303 12.60 -9.01 -27.45
N GLY A 304 11.83 -9.72 -26.63
CA GLY A 304 11.20 -10.99 -26.97
C GLY A 304 12.14 -12.21 -26.94
N SER A 305 13.47 -12.04 -26.84
CA SER A 305 14.39 -13.18 -26.70
C SER A 305 14.12 -13.94 -25.40
N ALA A 306 14.33 -15.27 -25.42
CA ALA A 306 14.05 -16.12 -24.26
C ALA A 306 14.92 -15.76 -23.03
N SER A 307 14.27 -15.68 -21.86
CA SER A 307 14.94 -15.57 -20.57
C SER A 307 14.84 -16.89 -19.80
N VAL A 308 15.89 -17.24 -19.05
CA VAL A 308 15.91 -18.47 -18.24
C VAL A 308 15.66 -18.22 -16.75
N GLY A 309 15.47 -16.97 -16.35
CA GLY A 309 15.10 -16.63 -14.98
C GLY A 309 15.40 -15.18 -14.64
N GLU A 310 15.35 -14.91 -13.34
CA GLU A 310 15.62 -13.60 -12.76
C GLU A 310 17.08 -13.19 -12.96
N GLY A 311 17.30 -11.88 -13.13
CA GLY A 311 18.64 -11.32 -13.06
C GLY A 311 19.21 -11.43 -11.64
N VAL A 312 20.52 -11.48 -11.52
CA VAL A 312 21.20 -11.55 -10.21
C VAL A 312 20.91 -10.31 -9.37
N PRO A 313 20.71 -10.47 -8.04
CA PRO A 313 20.40 -9.35 -7.17
C PRO A 313 21.58 -8.39 -7.09
N GLY A 314 21.28 -7.09 -7.07
CA GLY A 314 22.30 -6.08 -6.80
C GLY A 314 22.64 -5.98 -5.32
N ASN A 315 23.78 -5.33 -5.03
CA ASN A 315 24.31 -5.24 -3.67
C ASN A 315 23.45 -4.38 -2.73
N ALA A 316 22.68 -3.43 -3.26
CA ALA A 316 21.91 -2.48 -2.49
C ALA A 316 20.47 -2.97 -2.25
N THR A 317 19.79 -3.36 -3.33
CA THR A 317 18.38 -3.80 -3.30
C THR A 317 18.24 -5.24 -2.84
N ARG A 318 19.23 -6.10 -3.16
CA ARG A 318 19.29 -7.52 -2.76
C ARG A 318 18.07 -8.34 -3.18
N GLU A 319 17.45 -7.99 -4.30
CA GLU A 319 16.26 -8.67 -4.86
C GLU A 319 16.58 -9.23 -6.25
N PHE A 320 16.27 -10.50 -6.47
CA PHE A 320 16.42 -11.12 -7.78
C PHE A 320 15.45 -10.47 -8.78
N GLY A 321 15.92 -10.23 -10.00
CA GLY A 321 15.07 -9.65 -11.04
C GLY A 321 14.77 -8.15 -10.88
N PHE A 322 15.40 -7.48 -9.92
CA PHE A 322 15.18 -6.06 -9.64
C PHE A 322 16.52 -5.35 -9.42
N LEU A 323 16.70 -4.18 -10.06
CA LEU A 323 17.89 -3.35 -9.86
C LEU A 323 17.50 -1.87 -9.77
N SER A 324 18.02 -1.16 -8.77
CA SER A 324 17.89 0.30 -8.67
C SER A 324 18.66 1.01 -9.77
N TYR A 325 18.10 2.10 -10.34
CA TYR A 325 18.85 2.96 -11.24
C TYR A 325 20.09 3.55 -10.56
N GLY A 326 19.87 4.32 -9.49
CA GLY A 326 20.90 5.15 -8.85
C GLY A 326 21.89 4.37 -7.98
N LEU A 327 21.46 3.25 -7.42
CA LEU A 327 22.29 2.48 -6.50
C LEU A 327 23.11 1.40 -7.21
N GLU A 328 22.65 0.93 -8.38
CA GLU A 328 23.15 -0.29 -9.03
C GLU A 328 23.38 -0.10 -10.54
N ILE A 329 22.33 0.10 -11.35
CA ILE A 329 22.42 0.08 -12.82
C ILE A 329 23.42 1.12 -13.33
N CYS A 330 23.37 2.35 -12.81
CA CYS A 330 24.28 3.39 -13.27
C CYS A 330 25.74 3.13 -12.86
N LYS A 331 25.97 2.46 -11.73
CA LYS A 331 27.32 2.01 -11.32
C LYS A 331 27.82 0.90 -12.22
N TYR A 332 26.96 -0.05 -12.57
CA TYR A 332 27.28 -1.13 -13.49
C TYR A 332 27.69 -0.61 -14.88
N LEU A 333 27.06 0.46 -15.34
CA LEU A 333 27.42 1.14 -16.58
C LEU A 333 28.77 1.88 -16.48
N LYS A 334 29.03 2.59 -15.37
CA LYS A 334 30.25 3.39 -15.19
C LYS A 334 31.50 2.56 -14.88
N GLU A 335 31.38 1.62 -13.96
CA GLU A 335 32.53 0.94 -13.35
C GLU A 335 32.67 -0.51 -13.82
N ASP A 336 31.57 -1.11 -14.23
CA ASP A 336 31.48 -2.55 -14.40
C ASP A 336 31.30 -2.98 -15.87
N ASN A 337 31.58 -2.09 -16.83
CA ASN A 337 31.56 -2.37 -18.27
C ASN A 337 30.26 -3.01 -18.79
N TRP A 338 29.11 -2.64 -18.22
CA TRP A 338 27.82 -2.98 -18.84
C TRP A 338 27.62 -2.16 -20.11
N THR A 339 27.01 -2.76 -21.12
CA THR A 339 26.66 -2.06 -22.36
C THR A 339 25.26 -1.49 -22.25
N ARG A 340 25.12 -0.17 -22.39
CA ARG A 340 23.82 0.47 -22.63
C ARG A 340 23.42 0.32 -24.09
N ALA A 341 22.15 0.02 -24.33
CA ALA A 341 21.51 0.02 -25.64
C ALA A 341 20.16 0.75 -25.56
N TRP A 342 19.62 1.15 -26.71
CA TRP A 342 18.40 1.94 -26.81
C TRP A 342 17.37 1.26 -27.72
N SER A 343 16.11 1.25 -27.29
CA SER A 343 15.00 0.84 -28.13
C SER A 343 14.31 2.06 -28.76
N GLY A 344 14.43 2.18 -30.08
CA GLY A 344 13.84 3.29 -30.83
C GLY A 344 12.32 3.30 -30.82
N GLU A 345 11.65 2.14 -30.91
CA GLU A 345 10.18 2.10 -30.90
C GLU A 345 9.62 2.28 -29.48
N HIS A 346 10.16 1.55 -28.50
CA HIS A 346 9.69 1.66 -27.11
C HIS A 346 10.08 2.98 -26.42
N GLN A 347 11.07 3.71 -26.96
CA GLN A 347 11.63 4.96 -26.40
C GLN A 347 12.22 4.80 -24.99
N VAL A 348 12.98 3.73 -24.78
CA VAL A 348 13.58 3.37 -23.48
C VAL A 348 14.92 2.65 -23.63
N PRO A 349 15.82 2.76 -22.62
CA PRO A 349 17.09 2.07 -22.64
C PRO A 349 16.96 0.64 -22.11
N TYR A 350 17.99 -0.16 -22.38
CA TYR A 350 18.25 -1.39 -21.64
C TYR A 350 19.76 -1.56 -21.51
N ALA A 351 20.21 -2.39 -20.59
CA ALA A 351 21.63 -2.65 -20.39
C ALA A 351 21.90 -4.13 -20.21
N TYR A 352 23.08 -4.57 -20.60
CA TYR A 352 23.46 -5.98 -20.47
C TYR A 352 24.96 -6.16 -20.26
N LYS A 353 25.31 -7.27 -19.61
CA LYS A 353 26.68 -7.79 -19.50
C LYS A 353 26.63 -9.30 -19.39
N LYS A 354 27.41 -10.00 -20.22
CA LYS A 354 27.43 -11.48 -20.27
C LYS A 354 26.01 -12.05 -20.44
N ASN A 355 25.47 -12.73 -19.44
CA ASN A 355 24.15 -13.34 -19.44
C ASN A 355 23.12 -12.53 -18.63
N GLN A 356 23.46 -11.33 -18.17
CA GLN A 356 22.57 -10.44 -17.44
C GLN A 356 22.04 -9.35 -18.36
N TRP A 357 20.76 -9.05 -18.22
CA TRP A 357 20.03 -8.03 -18.99
C TRP A 357 19.07 -7.28 -18.06
N VAL A 358 18.91 -5.97 -18.24
CA VAL A 358 17.97 -5.14 -17.47
C VAL A 358 17.30 -4.09 -18.36
N GLY A 359 15.98 -4.01 -18.30
CA GLY A 359 15.19 -2.92 -18.89
C GLY A 359 14.82 -1.92 -17.80
N TYR A 360 15.18 -0.65 -17.97
CA TYR A 360 15.14 0.38 -16.93
C TYR A 360 14.90 1.76 -17.53
N ASP A 361 14.72 2.77 -16.68
CA ASP A 361 14.65 4.17 -17.11
C ASP A 361 15.91 4.94 -16.73
N ASP A 362 16.37 5.82 -17.61
CA ASP A 362 17.46 6.76 -17.36
C ASP A 362 17.05 8.20 -17.69
N SER A 363 17.98 9.15 -17.59
CA SER A 363 17.69 10.56 -17.82
C SER A 363 17.10 10.85 -19.21
N GLU A 364 17.44 10.06 -20.23
CA GLU A 364 16.91 10.23 -21.59
C GLU A 364 15.45 9.78 -21.67
N SER A 365 15.12 8.55 -21.24
CA SER A 365 13.74 8.05 -21.27
C SER A 365 12.82 8.78 -20.30
N VAL A 366 13.33 9.16 -19.12
CA VAL A 366 12.58 9.98 -18.14
C VAL A 366 12.18 11.31 -18.77
N LYS A 367 13.09 11.99 -19.45
CA LYS A 367 12.77 13.24 -20.15
C LYS A 367 11.70 13.05 -21.22
N ILE A 368 11.77 11.96 -22.00
CA ILE A 368 10.77 11.64 -23.02
C ILE A 368 9.40 11.39 -22.39
N LYS A 369 9.33 10.64 -21.27
CA LYS A 369 8.09 10.39 -20.53
C LYS A 369 7.50 11.66 -19.93
N VAL A 370 8.32 12.57 -19.39
CA VAL A 370 7.82 13.85 -18.86
C VAL A 370 7.37 14.78 -19.98
N ASN A 371 8.01 14.72 -21.14
CA ASN A 371 7.49 15.40 -22.34
C ASN A 371 6.14 14.82 -22.77
N TYR A 372 5.93 13.51 -22.67
CA TYR A 372 4.61 12.91 -22.87
C TYR A 372 3.57 13.44 -21.87
N VAL A 373 3.91 13.51 -20.58
CA VAL A 373 3.06 14.09 -19.52
C VAL A 373 2.65 15.53 -19.85
N THR A 374 3.62 16.37 -20.21
CA THR A 374 3.36 17.79 -20.49
C THR A 374 2.60 17.99 -21.80
N ARG A 375 2.91 17.22 -22.84
CA ARG A 375 2.25 17.27 -24.15
C ARG A 375 0.77 16.87 -24.08
N HIS A 376 0.42 15.94 -23.21
CA HIS A 376 -0.96 15.46 -23.04
C HIS A 376 -1.65 16.02 -21.80
N CYS A 377 -0.99 16.95 -21.09
CA CYS A 377 -1.52 17.66 -19.93
C CYS A 377 -2.06 16.76 -18.82
N LEU A 378 -1.34 15.67 -18.58
CA LEU A 378 -1.53 14.87 -17.38
C LEU A 378 -1.34 15.74 -16.13
N ALA A 379 -1.86 15.29 -14.99
CA ALA A 379 -1.73 15.98 -13.71
C ALA A 379 -0.25 16.18 -13.31
N GLY A 380 0.61 15.27 -13.73
CA GLY A 380 2.05 15.31 -13.55
C GLY A 380 2.68 13.92 -13.53
N ALA A 381 3.74 13.73 -12.75
CA ALA A 381 4.49 12.47 -12.65
C ALA A 381 4.58 11.95 -11.22
N MET A 382 4.60 10.63 -11.09
CA MET A 382 4.78 9.87 -9.86
C MET A 382 6.08 9.08 -9.97
N ILE A 383 6.86 9.02 -8.90
CA ILE A 383 8.14 8.32 -8.85
C ILE A 383 8.03 7.13 -7.90
N TRP A 384 8.34 5.94 -8.41
CA TRP A 384 8.58 4.74 -7.61
C TRP A 384 10.03 4.27 -7.76
N SER A 385 10.91 4.48 -6.78
CA SER A 385 10.75 5.36 -5.61
C SER A 385 11.96 6.29 -5.50
N ILE A 386 11.82 7.39 -4.77
CA ILE A 386 12.87 8.42 -4.72
C ILE A 386 14.17 7.90 -4.09
N ASP A 387 14.05 6.93 -3.18
CA ASP A 387 15.17 6.25 -2.54
C ASP A 387 15.94 5.30 -3.47
N LEU A 388 15.49 5.12 -4.72
CA LEU A 388 16.18 4.36 -5.78
C LEU A 388 16.83 5.27 -6.85
N ASP A 389 16.65 6.59 -6.74
CA ASP A 389 17.43 7.58 -7.50
C ASP A 389 18.88 7.61 -7.01
N ASP A 390 19.76 8.29 -7.74
CA ASP A 390 21.11 8.55 -7.27
C ASP A 390 21.12 9.74 -6.30
N PHE A 391 20.65 9.49 -5.08
CA PHE A 391 20.65 10.50 -4.02
C PHE A 391 22.06 10.89 -3.55
N SER A 392 23.09 10.09 -3.88
CA SER A 392 24.48 10.35 -3.50
C SER A 392 25.24 11.27 -4.46
N GLY A 393 24.76 11.45 -5.69
CA GLY A 393 25.50 12.15 -6.75
C GLY A 393 26.75 11.37 -7.19
N PHE A 394 26.63 10.05 -7.33
CA PHE A 394 27.72 9.21 -7.85
C PHE A 394 27.65 9.08 -9.39
N CYS A 395 26.44 8.91 -9.90
CA CYS A 395 26.13 8.73 -11.31
C CYS A 395 26.01 10.07 -12.05
N SER A 396 25.65 11.13 -11.36
CA SER A 396 25.74 12.54 -11.80
C SER A 396 26.51 13.37 -10.77
N GLU A 397 26.99 14.56 -11.14
CA GLU A 397 27.58 15.48 -10.13
C GLU A 397 26.53 15.98 -9.12
N ASP A 398 25.24 15.94 -9.48
CA ASP A 398 24.11 16.34 -8.64
C ASP A 398 23.40 15.14 -8.01
N SER A 399 22.82 15.34 -6.82
CA SER A 399 21.91 14.36 -6.19
C SER A 399 20.53 14.34 -6.86
N PHE A 400 19.89 13.18 -6.87
CA PHE A 400 18.56 12.94 -7.43
C PHE A 400 18.41 13.35 -8.91
N PRO A 401 19.31 12.91 -9.82
CA PRO A 401 19.32 13.34 -11.21
C PRO A 401 18.01 13.07 -11.95
N LEU A 402 17.38 11.91 -11.73
CA LEU A 402 16.13 11.59 -12.41
C LEU A 402 14.99 12.45 -11.88
N THR A 403 14.90 12.64 -10.57
CA THR A 403 13.89 13.50 -9.93
C THR A 403 14.02 14.95 -10.41
N ARG A 404 15.25 15.50 -10.43
CA ARG A 404 15.50 16.87 -10.90
C ARG A 404 15.13 17.04 -12.37
N SER A 405 15.49 16.08 -13.22
CA SER A 405 15.07 16.07 -14.63
C SER A 405 13.55 16.12 -14.77
N ILE A 406 12.80 15.35 -13.96
CA ILE A 406 11.33 15.40 -13.98
C ILE A 406 10.82 16.79 -13.57
N LEU A 407 11.31 17.32 -12.44
CA LEU A 407 10.88 18.62 -11.93
C LEU A 407 11.12 19.74 -12.96
N GLU A 408 12.29 19.76 -13.60
CA GLU A 408 12.65 20.75 -14.61
C GLU A 408 11.76 20.69 -15.85
N ASN A 409 11.50 19.48 -16.36
CA ASN A 409 10.67 19.33 -17.55
C ASN A 409 9.18 19.57 -17.26
N LEU A 410 8.68 19.25 -16.05
CA LEU A 410 7.29 19.55 -15.66
C LEU A 410 7.00 21.05 -15.59
N LYS A 411 8.00 21.91 -15.33
CA LYS A 411 7.85 23.38 -15.39
C LYS A 411 7.46 23.89 -16.78
N ASN A 412 7.65 23.08 -17.83
CA ASN A 412 7.25 23.42 -19.19
C ASN A 412 5.78 23.07 -19.50
N LEU A 413 5.01 22.55 -18.53
CA LEU A 413 3.59 22.25 -18.73
C LEU A 413 2.81 23.52 -19.09
N ASP A 414 2.35 23.59 -20.33
CA ASP A 414 1.46 24.64 -20.84
C ASP A 414 0.11 24.04 -21.22
N ARG A 415 -0.89 24.20 -20.34
CA ARG A 415 -2.23 23.64 -20.55
C ARG A 415 -2.98 24.20 -21.76
N LYS A 416 -2.44 25.23 -22.42
CA LYS A 416 -3.02 25.76 -23.68
C LYS A 416 -2.53 24.99 -24.91
N LYS A 417 -1.48 24.17 -24.78
CA LYS A 417 -0.83 23.45 -25.89
C LYS A 417 -1.02 21.93 -25.83
N CYS A 418 -1.96 21.46 -25.01
CA CYS A 418 -2.24 20.02 -24.86
C CYS A 418 -2.68 19.39 -26.18
N LEU A 419 -2.14 18.22 -26.48
CA LEU A 419 -2.62 17.39 -27.57
C LEU A 419 -3.60 16.34 -27.05
N PRO A 420 -4.73 16.14 -27.75
CA PRO A 420 -5.65 15.07 -27.40
C PRO A 420 -4.97 13.71 -27.62
N LEU A 421 -5.29 12.76 -26.75
CA LEU A 421 -4.96 11.36 -26.92
C LEU A 421 -6.13 10.63 -27.60
N PRO A 422 -5.86 9.72 -28.56
CA PRO A 422 -6.89 8.92 -29.18
C PRO A 422 -7.47 7.91 -28.18
N LYS A 423 -8.75 7.58 -28.33
CA LYS A 423 -9.38 6.52 -27.53
C LYS A 423 -8.85 5.15 -27.93
N VAL A 424 -8.86 4.21 -26.98
CA VAL A 424 -8.59 2.80 -27.23
C VAL A 424 -9.80 2.18 -27.94
N THR A 425 -9.52 1.32 -28.93
CA THR A 425 -10.52 0.44 -29.55
C THR A 425 -10.15 -1.00 -29.20
N ASP A 426 -10.95 -1.62 -28.34
CA ASP A 426 -10.74 -3.00 -27.85
C ASP A 426 -12.10 -3.54 -27.38
N SER A 427 -12.43 -4.79 -27.76
CA SER A 427 -13.75 -5.37 -27.49
C SER A 427 -14.07 -5.51 -26.01
N ASP A 428 -13.06 -5.78 -25.18
CA ASP A 428 -13.24 -5.92 -23.73
C ASP A 428 -13.52 -4.57 -23.09
N VAL A 429 -12.90 -3.51 -23.62
CA VAL A 429 -13.14 -2.12 -23.20
C VAL A 429 -14.55 -1.69 -23.58
N ASP A 430 -15.01 -2.01 -24.79
CA ASP A 430 -16.38 -1.73 -25.22
C ASP A 430 -17.42 -2.47 -24.37
N ASP A 431 -17.17 -3.73 -24.02
CA ASP A 431 -18.03 -4.50 -23.12
C ASP A 431 -18.05 -3.91 -21.70
N TYR A 432 -16.88 -3.54 -21.16
CA TYR A 432 -16.77 -2.83 -19.88
C TYR A 432 -17.59 -1.53 -19.90
N LEU A 433 -17.46 -0.70 -20.94
CA LEU A 433 -18.21 0.57 -21.06
C LEU A 433 -19.73 0.33 -21.19
N LYS A 434 -20.16 -0.74 -21.85
CA LYS A 434 -21.58 -1.12 -21.91
C LYS A 434 -22.10 -1.58 -20.55
N LYS A 435 -21.31 -2.32 -19.78
CA LYS A 435 -21.65 -2.77 -18.43
C LYS A 435 -21.70 -1.61 -17.44
N SER A 436 -20.72 -0.70 -17.49
CA SER A 436 -20.65 0.46 -16.59
C SER A 436 -21.85 1.39 -16.70
N LYS A 437 -22.38 1.62 -17.91
CA LYS A 437 -23.62 2.39 -18.10
C LYS A 437 -24.83 1.79 -17.37
N LYS A 438 -24.87 0.47 -17.16
CA LYS A 438 -25.94 -0.19 -16.38
C LYS A 438 -25.75 0.01 -14.88
N TRP A 439 -24.52 0.24 -14.41
CA TRP A 439 -24.26 0.60 -13.02
C TRP A 439 -24.88 1.97 -12.70
N ASN A 440 -24.82 2.93 -13.63
CA ASN A 440 -25.37 4.28 -13.44
C ASN A 440 -26.90 4.33 -13.28
N PHE A 441 -27.67 3.37 -13.82
CA PHE A 441 -29.14 3.32 -13.72
C PHE A 441 -29.69 3.00 -12.33
N PHE A 442 -28.84 2.65 -11.36
CA PHE A 442 -29.26 2.41 -9.97
C PHE A 442 -29.07 3.63 -9.05
N THR A 443 -28.71 4.81 -9.59
CA THR A 443 -28.50 6.02 -8.78
C THR A 443 -29.72 6.98 -8.78
N LEU A 444 -30.38 7.03 -7.60
CA LEU A 444 -31.15 8.12 -7.01
C LEU A 444 -32.38 8.68 -7.77
N GLU A 445 -33.57 8.14 -7.49
CA GLU A 445 -34.77 9.01 -7.45
C GLU A 445 -34.61 10.00 -6.28
N PRO A 446 -34.93 11.29 -6.46
CA PRO A 446 -34.81 12.28 -5.41
C PRO A 446 -35.89 12.04 -4.35
N ILE A 447 -35.47 11.73 -3.12
CA ILE A 447 -36.34 11.86 -1.94
C ILE A 447 -36.53 13.36 -1.69
N ILE A 448 -37.49 13.98 -2.38
CA ILE A 448 -38.07 15.27 -2.03
C ILE A 448 -39.57 15.07 -1.86
N ALA A 449 -39.98 14.75 -0.63
CA ALA A 449 -41.32 14.91 -0.04
C ALA A 449 -41.28 14.23 1.35
N ASN A 450 -41.65 14.78 2.50
CA ASN A 450 -42.27 16.03 2.91
C ASN A 450 -41.78 16.33 4.33
N ILE A 451 -41.11 17.47 4.55
CA ILE A 451 -41.12 18.13 5.86
C ILE A 451 -41.61 19.54 5.60
N GLU A 452 -42.92 19.71 5.51
CA GLU A 452 -43.53 21.03 5.62
C GLU A 452 -43.45 21.44 7.10
N HIS A 453 -42.47 22.29 7.40
CA HIS A 453 -42.52 23.13 8.58
C HIS A 453 -43.66 24.15 8.42
N SER A 454 -44.78 23.85 9.07
CA SER A 454 -45.81 24.85 9.40
C SER A 454 -45.22 25.82 10.43
N THR A 455 -44.64 26.93 9.99
CA THR A 455 -44.50 28.15 10.80
C THR A 455 -45.43 29.21 10.21
N SER A 456 -46.62 29.32 10.78
CA SER A 456 -47.47 30.50 10.59
C SER A 456 -47.65 31.18 11.94
N THR A 457 -47.06 32.36 12.06
CA THR A 457 -47.23 33.28 13.18
C THR A 457 -48.49 34.09 12.93
N THR A 458 -49.50 33.92 13.78
CA THR A 458 -50.61 34.87 13.90
C THR A 458 -50.79 35.24 15.37
N ILE A 459 -50.64 36.54 15.67
CA ILE A 459 -50.91 37.17 16.96
C ILE A 459 -52.37 37.66 16.95
N ILE A 460 -52.97 37.75 18.15
CA ILE A 460 -54.26 38.39 18.54
C ILE A 460 -55.46 37.41 18.44
N SER A 461 -56.33 37.16 19.43
CA SER A 461 -56.82 37.93 20.60
C SER A 461 -57.29 37.01 21.75
N LEU A 462 -57.20 37.52 22.98
CA LEU A 462 -57.87 37.01 24.18
C LEU A 462 -59.40 37.03 24.05
N SER A 463 -60.07 35.91 24.38
CA SER A 463 -61.44 35.94 24.88
C SER A 463 -61.63 34.92 26.01
N LYS A 464 -62.42 35.31 27.01
CA LYS A 464 -62.54 34.71 28.34
C LYS A 464 -63.69 33.68 28.39
N LYS A 465 -63.45 32.62 29.21
CA LYS A 465 -64.39 31.80 30.03
C LYS A 465 -65.22 30.70 29.34
N PRO A 466 -65.77 29.71 30.08
CA PRO A 466 -65.41 29.21 31.43
C PRO A 466 -65.30 27.67 31.56
N MET A 467 -64.72 27.24 32.69
CA MET A 467 -64.68 25.87 33.22
C MET A 467 -66.07 25.20 33.32
N ARG A 468 -66.12 23.90 33.01
CA ARG A 468 -67.07 22.94 33.60
C ARG A 468 -66.31 21.83 34.33
N LYS A 469 -66.72 21.61 35.59
CA LYS A 469 -66.28 20.53 36.50
C LYS A 469 -67.11 19.26 36.26
N LEU A 470 -66.51 18.13 36.66
CA LEU A 470 -67.02 16.81 37.11
C LEU A 470 -66.23 15.70 36.36
N ASN A 471 -65.75 14.61 36.96
CA ASN A 471 -65.94 14.07 38.30
C ASN A 471 -64.76 13.15 38.70
N ARG A 472 -64.69 12.93 40.01
CA ARG A 472 -63.71 12.17 40.79
C ARG A 472 -63.92 10.65 40.64
N THR A 473 -62.84 9.88 40.51
CA THR A 473 -62.71 8.53 41.11
C THR A 473 -61.25 8.25 41.51
N ARG A 474 -61.09 7.89 42.79
CA ARG A 474 -59.92 7.30 43.49
C ARG A 474 -59.57 5.95 42.82
N SER A 475 -58.42 5.28 42.89
CA SER A 475 -57.26 5.13 43.80
C SER A 475 -56.30 4.20 43.00
N THR A 476 -54.98 4.33 42.98
CA THR A 476 -54.07 3.77 44.00
C THR A 476 -52.64 4.26 43.76
N THR A 477 -51.99 4.63 44.87
CA THR A 477 -50.58 5.01 44.98
C THR A 477 -49.68 3.77 45.03
N LYS A 478 -48.54 3.80 44.32
CA LYS A 478 -47.31 3.15 44.76
C LYS A 478 -46.13 4.09 44.56
N LYS A 479 -45.45 4.35 45.68
CA LYS A 479 -44.38 5.32 45.88
C LYS A 479 -43.04 4.59 45.77
N LEU A 480 -42.07 5.32 45.24
CA LEU A 480 -40.63 5.06 45.28
C LEU A 480 -40.16 4.77 46.71
N GLU A 481 -39.32 3.76 46.89
CA GLU A 481 -38.42 3.66 48.04
C GLU A 481 -36.99 3.40 47.57
N THR A 482 -36.12 4.27 48.05
CA THR A 482 -34.67 4.26 47.99
C THR A 482 -34.18 3.58 49.26
N THR A 483 -33.19 2.70 49.17
CA THR A 483 -32.48 2.18 50.35
C THR A 483 -30.98 2.24 50.11
N THR A 484 -30.30 2.93 51.03
CA THR A 484 -28.85 3.10 51.13
C THR A 484 -28.31 2.34 52.35
N PHE A 485 -26.97 2.20 52.37
CA PHE A 485 -26.06 1.70 53.43
C PHE A 485 -25.75 0.19 53.33
N GLN A 486 -24.48 -0.25 53.35
CA GLN A 486 -23.40 0.16 54.25
C GLN A 486 -22.01 -0.19 53.66
N THR A 487 -21.05 0.72 53.78
CA THR A 487 -19.61 0.51 53.51
C THR A 487 -18.87 0.15 54.79
N VAL A 488 -18.09 -0.93 54.78
CA VAL A 488 -16.89 -1.11 55.62
C VAL A 488 -15.78 -1.68 54.74
N SER A 489 -14.60 -1.11 54.93
CA SER A 489 -13.33 -1.25 54.22
C SER A 489 -12.69 -2.64 54.28
N GLU A 490 -11.96 -3.00 53.23
CA GLU A 490 -10.61 -3.54 53.41
C GLU A 490 -9.73 -3.25 52.18
N SER A 491 -8.50 -2.88 52.48
CA SER A 491 -7.43 -2.38 51.62
C SER A 491 -6.94 -3.38 50.59
N GLU A 492 -6.69 -2.95 49.36
CA GLU A 492 -5.71 -3.62 48.49
C GLU A 492 -5.03 -2.63 47.52
N LYS A 493 -3.73 -2.86 47.36
CA LYS A 493 -2.72 -2.00 46.74
C LYS A 493 -3.02 -1.69 45.28
N GLN A 494 -2.87 -0.42 44.90
CA GLN A 494 -2.61 -0.04 43.51
C GLN A 494 -1.28 -0.67 43.07
N ILE A 495 -1.36 -1.58 42.10
CA ILE A 495 -0.26 -1.91 41.19
C ILE A 495 -0.66 -1.27 39.86
N GLU A 496 0.09 -0.27 39.40
CA GLU A 496 -0.04 0.27 38.06
C GLU A 496 0.27 -0.83 37.04
N GLU A 497 -0.73 -1.24 36.26
CA GLU A 497 -0.52 -2.04 35.05
C GLU A 497 0.05 -1.12 33.95
N ILE A 498 1.37 -1.16 33.78
CA ILE A 498 2.04 -0.66 32.56
C ILE A 498 1.61 -1.58 31.41
N SER A 499 1.17 -1.01 30.29
CA SER A 499 0.67 -1.82 29.17
C SER A 499 1.80 -2.63 28.50
N ASP A 500 1.48 -3.83 28.03
CA ASP A 500 2.44 -4.77 27.41
C ASP A 500 3.21 -4.17 26.21
N SER A 501 2.67 -3.12 25.57
CA SER A 501 3.34 -2.41 24.47
C SER A 501 4.40 -1.40 24.93
N GLU A 502 4.22 -0.78 26.10
CA GLU A 502 5.21 0.15 26.67
C GLU A 502 6.45 -0.60 27.16
N GLN A 503 6.28 -1.79 27.75
CA GLN A 503 7.40 -2.65 28.13
C GLN A 503 8.20 -3.10 26.89
N LEU A 504 7.52 -3.49 25.79
CA LEU A 504 8.18 -3.88 24.53
C LEU A 504 9.06 -2.75 23.96
N ASN A 505 8.54 -1.53 24.01
CA ASN A 505 9.19 -0.33 23.48
C ASN A 505 10.40 0.09 24.33
N GLU A 506 10.33 -0.01 25.66
CA GLU A 506 11.47 0.27 26.55
C GLU A 506 12.64 -0.70 26.31
N ILE A 507 12.33 -1.97 26.01
CA ILE A 507 13.30 -3.03 25.78
C ILE A 507 14.01 -2.87 24.42
N MET A 508 13.27 -2.57 23.36
CA MET A 508 13.85 -2.30 22.04
C MET A 508 14.71 -1.04 22.04
N MET A 509 14.33 -0.01 22.81
CA MET A 509 15.17 1.16 23.04
C MET A 509 16.48 0.81 23.75
N ARG A 510 16.48 -0.01 24.81
CA ARG A 510 17.72 -0.45 25.48
C ARG A 510 18.64 -1.24 24.56
N ILE A 511 18.11 -2.04 23.65
CA ILE A 511 18.90 -2.79 22.66
C ILE A 511 19.50 -1.86 21.59
N HIS A 512 18.80 -0.77 21.24
CA HIS A 512 19.24 0.17 20.21
C HIS A 512 20.19 1.26 20.73
N GLU A 513 19.99 1.77 21.95
CA GLU A 513 20.88 2.73 22.63
C GLU A 513 22.24 2.12 23.03
N SER A 514 22.34 0.79 23.03
CA SER A 514 23.52 0.04 23.45
C SER A 514 24.46 -0.28 22.27
N SER A 515 25.25 0.70 21.83
CA SER A 515 26.32 0.47 20.83
C SER A 515 27.45 -0.44 21.35
N ASP A 516 27.58 -0.61 22.67
CA ASP A 516 28.76 -1.20 23.31
C ASP A 516 28.52 -2.54 24.05
N LEU A 517 27.32 -3.10 24.01
CA LEU A 517 27.03 -4.36 24.71
C LEU A 517 27.61 -5.58 23.98
N ASP A 518 28.31 -6.45 24.72
CA ASP A 518 28.88 -7.68 24.18
C ASP A 518 27.81 -8.78 24.00
N LYS A 519 28.21 -9.87 23.32
CA LYS A 519 27.32 -11.01 23.01
C LYS A 519 26.71 -11.63 24.27
N ILE A 520 27.44 -11.65 25.38
CA ILE A 520 27.05 -12.30 26.63
C ILE A 520 25.97 -11.46 27.33
N GLU A 521 26.08 -10.14 27.27
CA GLU A 521 25.11 -9.22 27.88
C GLU A 521 23.79 -9.19 27.11
N LEU A 522 23.85 -9.22 25.77
CA LEU A 522 22.70 -9.44 24.88
C LEU A 522 22.01 -10.78 25.13
N GLU A 523 22.77 -11.87 25.35
CA GLU A 523 22.22 -13.18 25.69
C GLU A 523 21.57 -13.20 27.09
N LYS A 524 22.10 -12.42 28.04
CA LYS A 524 21.54 -12.28 29.39
C LYS A 524 20.18 -11.58 29.37
N ILE A 525 20.12 -10.47 28.64
CA ILE A 525 18.91 -9.73 28.29
C ILE A 525 17.90 -10.73 27.69
N LEU A 526 18.28 -11.44 26.63
CA LEU A 526 17.44 -12.45 25.96
C LEU A 526 16.87 -13.52 26.90
N LYS A 527 17.71 -14.06 27.80
CA LYS A 527 17.30 -15.08 28.80
C LYS A 527 16.30 -14.55 29.82
N GLN A 528 16.42 -13.30 30.23
CA GLN A 528 15.48 -12.68 31.15
C GLN A 528 14.09 -12.54 30.53
N TYR A 529 14.01 -12.24 29.22
CA TYR A 529 12.76 -12.06 28.48
C TYR A 529 12.07 -13.36 28.08
N LEU A 530 12.81 -14.39 27.66
CA LEU A 530 12.23 -15.70 27.32
C LEU A 530 11.57 -16.40 28.53
N ASN A 531 11.80 -15.93 29.75
CA ASN A 531 11.14 -16.48 30.93
C ASN A 531 9.78 -15.82 31.25
N ASN A 532 9.40 -14.73 30.57
CA ASN A 532 8.09 -14.12 30.76
C ASN A 532 7.02 -14.82 29.91
N LYS A 533 6.00 -15.42 30.55
CA LYS A 533 5.00 -16.29 29.90
C LYS A 533 3.82 -15.57 29.26
N ASN A 534 3.63 -14.28 29.52
CA ASN A 534 2.43 -13.53 29.12
C ASN A 534 2.63 -12.61 27.92
N MET A 535 3.76 -12.72 27.19
CA MET A 535 4.10 -11.78 26.13
C MET A 535 3.46 -12.15 24.77
N PRO A 536 2.72 -11.24 24.10
CA PRO A 536 2.23 -11.47 22.75
C PRO A 536 3.39 -11.45 21.75
N ASP A 537 3.34 -12.35 20.77
CA ASP A 537 4.18 -12.36 19.57
C ASP A 537 5.69 -12.61 19.75
N ARG A 538 6.01 -13.60 20.57
CA ARG A 538 7.37 -14.12 20.82
C ARG A 538 8.15 -14.51 19.57
N LYS A 539 7.46 -14.82 18.46
CA LYS A 539 8.05 -15.19 17.16
C LYS A 539 8.51 -13.96 16.37
N PHE A 540 7.75 -12.87 16.42
CA PHE A 540 8.11 -11.59 15.82
C PHE A 540 9.37 -11.00 16.46
N LEU A 541 9.45 -11.02 17.80
CA LEU A 541 10.63 -10.54 18.53
C LEU A 541 11.90 -11.35 18.17
N LEU A 542 11.76 -12.67 18.09
CA LEU A 542 12.87 -13.57 17.77
C LEU A 542 13.38 -13.34 16.34
N ASN A 543 12.48 -13.06 15.39
CA ASN A 543 12.84 -12.77 13.99
C ASN A 543 13.49 -11.40 13.85
N SER A 544 12.95 -10.36 14.49
CA SER A 544 13.51 -9.01 14.48
C SER A 544 14.91 -8.95 15.13
N MET A 545 15.13 -9.72 16.20
CA MET A 545 16.43 -9.82 16.86
C MET A 545 17.43 -10.70 16.10
N LYS A 546 16.98 -11.79 15.45
CA LYS A 546 17.84 -12.59 14.56
C LYS A 546 18.35 -11.75 13.38
N MET A 547 17.46 -10.92 12.81
CA MET A 547 17.82 -9.97 11.76
C MET A 547 18.85 -8.92 12.25
N LEU A 548 18.72 -8.41 13.48
CA LEU A 548 19.69 -7.47 14.06
C LEU A 548 21.07 -8.09 14.33
N LEU A 549 21.13 -9.37 14.72
CA LEU A 549 22.38 -10.09 15.00
C LEU A 549 23.10 -10.53 13.71
N ASP A 550 22.33 -11.00 12.72
CA ASP A 550 22.83 -11.34 11.38
C ASP A 550 23.39 -10.09 10.67
N ASN A 551 22.74 -8.93 10.83
CA ASN A 551 23.21 -7.63 10.30
C ASN A 551 24.53 -7.13 10.94
N ARG A 552 24.92 -7.65 12.12
CA ARG A 552 26.19 -7.28 12.80
C ARG A 552 27.33 -8.30 12.58
N GLY A 553 27.14 -9.29 11.71
CA GLY A 553 28.17 -10.29 11.37
C GLY A 553 28.57 -11.24 12.50
N LYS A 554 27.75 -11.32 13.57
CA LYS A 554 28.02 -12.18 14.73
C LYS A 554 27.00 -13.32 14.75
N ASN A 555 27.35 -14.47 14.16
CA ASN A 555 26.54 -15.68 14.22
C ASN A 555 26.23 -16.05 15.69
N LEU A 556 24.94 -16.19 16.01
CA LEU A 556 24.52 -16.76 17.28
C LEU A 556 24.74 -18.28 17.22
N ASP A 557 25.66 -18.79 18.05
CA ASP A 557 25.83 -20.23 18.20
C ASP A 557 24.67 -20.76 19.04
N THR A 558 23.65 -21.28 18.38
CA THR A 558 22.44 -21.83 19.00
C THR A 558 22.73 -23.01 19.94
N THR A 559 23.96 -23.54 19.92
CA THR A 559 24.40 -24.67 20.74
C THR A 559 24.62 -24.28 22.21
N THR A 560 25.00 -23.03 22.50
CA THR A 560 25.30 -22.56 23.87
C THR A 560 24.03 -22.22 24.66
N LEU A 561 22.90 -21.97 23.99
CA LEU A 561 21.60 -21.72 24.64
C LEU A 561 20.92 -23.02 25.12
N ALA A 562 21.38 -24.18 24.64
CA ALA A 562 20.78 -25.48 24.94
C ALA A 562 21.09 -26.00 26.36
N MET A 563 22.13 -25.48 27.03
CA MET A 563 22.60 -26.07 28.29
C MET A 563 21.83 -25.65 29.56
N THR A 564 20.83 -24.74 29.49
CA THR A 564 20.22 -24.21 30.74
C THR A 564 18.70 -24.10 30.82
N THR A 565 17.90 -24.63 29.89
CA THR A 565 16.42 -24.54 30.00
C THR A 565 15.65 -25.81 29.62
N ASN A 566 14.97 -26.36 30.65
CA ASN A 566 13.86 -27.33 30.72
C ASN A 566 13.61 -28.29 29.52
N LYS A 567 13.73 -29.60 29.80
CA LYS A 567 13.60 -30.76 28.89
C LYS A 567 12.35 -30.80 27.99
N LYS A 568 11.30 -30.03 28.27
CA LYS A 568 10.08 -29.98 27.45
C LYS A 568 10.23 -29.11 26.18
N LEU A 569 11.16 -28.15 26.16
CA LEU A 569 11.46 -27.33 24.98
C LEU A 569 12.39 -28.06 24.00
N PHE A 570 13.27 -28.93 24.51
CA PHE A 570 14.20 -29.74 23.70
C PHE A 570 13.48 -30.74 22.78
N PHE A 571 12.33 -31.26 23.20
CA PHE A 571 11.49 -32.15 22.37
C PHE A 571 10.78 -31.43 21.22
N GLN A 572 10.66 -30.10 21.26
CA GLN A 572 10.03 -29.32 20.20
C GLN A 572 11.04 -28.82 19.14
N ILE A 573 12.34 -28.86 19.47
CA ILE A 573 13.44 -28.48 18.56
C ILE A 573 13.98 -29.70 17.80
N ASN A 574 14.00 -30.89 18.42
CA ASN A 574 14.48 -32.12 17.77
C ASN A 574 13.46 -32.81 16.83
N SER A 575 12.25 -32.29 16.68
CA SER A 575 11.30 -32.79 15.66
C SER A 575 11.66 -32.34 14.23
N LEU A 576 12.71 -31.55 14.04
CA LEU A 576 13.21 -31.14 12.73
C LEU A 576 14.29 -32.05 12.15
N ASN A 577 14.66 -33.15 12.82
CA ASN A 577 15.69 -34.08 12.35
C ASN A 577 15.26 -35.56 12.44
N ILE A 578 14.16 -35.96 11.76
CA ILE A 578 13.97 -37.38 11.40
C ILE A 578 13.29 -37.47 10.01
N HIS A 579 14.08 -37.92 9.03
CA HIS A 579 13.71 -38.54 7.75
C HIS A 579 12.53 -37.98 6.95
N ASN A 580 12.80 -37.07 6.01
CA ASN A 580 12.01 -36.96 4.79
C ASN A 580 12.95 -37.05 3.58
N ARG A 581 13.28 -38.29 3.19
CA ARG A 581 13.78 -38.57 1.84
C ARG A 581 12.62 -38.29 0.88
N GLY A 582 12.89 -37.58 -0.21
CA GLY A 582 11.88 -37.31 -1.23
C GLY A 582 12.13 -36.04 -2.04
N CYS A 583 12.75 -35.01 -1.46
CA CYS A 583 13.05 -33.75 -2.16
C CYS A 583 14.41 -33.74 -2.86
N GLU A 584 15.24 -34.78 -2.69
CA GLU A 584 16.65 -34.79 -3.09
C GLU A 584 16.87 -34.58 -4.61
N ASN A 585 15.85 -34.90 -5.42
CA ASN A 585 15.83 -34.70 -6.88
C ASN A 585 14.58 -33.93 -7.36
N LEU A 586 13.94 -33.15 -6.48
CA LEU A 586 12.76 -32.37 -6.82
C LEU A 586 13.11 -30.87 -6.79
N GLU A 587 12.51 -30.11 -7.70
CA GLU A 587 12.71 -28.67 -7.79
C GLU A 587 12.10 -27.93 -6.59
N ASP A 588 12.57 -26.71 -6.35
CA ASP A 588 12.05 -25.87 -5.27
C ASP A 588 10.59 -25.50 -5.53
N GLY A 589 9.73 -25.70 -4.53
CA GLY A 589 8.29 -25.51 -4.64
C GLY A 589 7.48 -26.79 -4.85
N GLU A 590 8.13 -27.91 -5.21
CA GLU A 590 7.46 -29.20 -5.39
C GLU A 590 6.83 -29.71 -4.08
N LEU A 591 5.66 -30.35 -4.19
CA LEU A 591 4.90 -30.82 -3.04
C LEU A 591 5.05 -32.34 -2.87
N ILE A 592 5.37 -32.78 -1.66
CA ILE A 592 5.51 -34.20 -1.32
C ILE A 592 4.63 -34.56 -0.12
N ARG A 593 3.95 -35.70 -0.17
CA ARG A 593 3.11 -36.15 0.93
C ARG A 593 3.92 -36.44 2.21
N ASP A 594 3.34 -36.14 3.37
CA ASP A 594 3.88 -36.62 4.65
C ASP A 594 3.59 -38.12 4.80
N VAL A 595 4.66 -38.92 4.86
CA VAL A 595 4.57 -40.39 4.95
C VAL A 595 3.96 -40.90 6.26
N LYS A 596 3.82 -40.04 7.28
CA LYS A 596 3.24 -40.41 8.59
C LYS A 596 1.84 -39.83 8.81
N ASP A 597 1.39 -38.94 7.95
CA ASP A 597 0.12 -38.25 8.09
C ASP A 597 -0.40 -37.82 6.73
N CYS A 598 -1.33 -38.59 6.17
CA CYS A 598 -1.87 -38.33 4.84
C CYS A 598 -2.69 -37.05 4.74
N ALA A 599 -3.08 -36.43 5.86
CA ALA A 599 -3.66 -35.09 5.82
C ALA A 599 -2.58 -34.00 5.66
N SER A 600 -1.29 -34.35 5.67
CA SER A 600 -0.19 -33.39 5.61
C SER A 600 0.74 -33.65 4.42
N PHE A 601 1.40 -32.58 3.99
CA PHE A 601 2.37 -32.59 2.90
C PHE A 601 3.43 -31.51 3.13
N PHE A 602 4.53 -31.58 2.40
CA PHE A 602 5.66 -30.66 2.50
C PHE A 602 5.95 -30.00 1.17
N THR A 603 6.48 -28.77 1.23
CA THR A 603 7.09 -28.11 0.08
C THR A 603 8.60 -28.34 0.10
N CYS A 604 9.19 -28.71 -1.04
CA CYS A 604 10.62 -28.88 -1.21
C CYS A 604 11.33 -27.53 -1.40
N PHE A 605 12.50 -27.39 -0.79
CA PHE A 605 13.38 -26.24 -0.93
C PHE A 605 14.83 -26.66 -0.68
N MET A 606 15.74 -26.36 -1.61
CA MET A 606 17.15 -26.78 -1.61
C MET A 606 17.33 -28.28 -1.35
N GLY A 607 16.51 -29.10 -2.01
CA GLY A 607 16.56 -30.56 -1.87
C GLY A 607 16.03 -31.11 -0.54
N LYS A 608 15.36 -30.29 0.27
CA LYS A 608 14.82 -30.67 1.59
C LYS A 608 13.35 -30.24 1.77
N ALA A 609 12.59 -31.01 2.52
CA ALA A 609 11.24 -30.63 2.93
C ALA A 609 11.31 -29.43 3.90
N SER A 610 10.76 -28.27 3.51
CA SER A 610 10.96 -26.99 4.21
C SER A 610 9.73 -26.54 5.01
N LYS A 611 8.52 -26.73 4.46
CA LYS A 611 7.27 -26.27 5.07
C LYS A 611 6.25 -27.40 5.10
N ARG A 612 5.80 -27.79 6.30
CA ARG A 612 4.68 -28.72 6.49
C ARG A 612 3.36 -27.98 6.37
N ASN A 613 2.49 -28.45 5.49
CA ASN A 613 1.14 -27.97 5.27
C ASN A 613 0.16 -29.10 5.60
N THR A 614 -1.08 -28.75 5.92
CA THR A 614 -2.13 -29.73 6.25
C THR A 614 -3.38 -29.41 5.43
N CYS A 615 -3.95 -30.44 4.82
CA CYS A 615 -5.20 -30.40 4.10
C CYS A 615 -6.36 -30.03 5.04
N ASN A 616 -7.41 -29.44 4.46
CA ASN A 616 -8.63 -29.14 5.18
C ASN A 616 -9.25 -30.41 5.78
N LYS A 617 -9.92 -30.25 6.92
CA LYS A 617 -10.48 -31.35 7.71
C LYS A 617 -11.36 -32.27 6.84
N GLY A 618 -10.97 -33.54 6.74
CA GLY A 618 -11.70 -34.54 5.96
C GLY A 618 -11.07 -34.87 4.60
N LEU A 619 -9.99 -34.19 4.20
CA LEU A 619 -9.25 -34.43 2.96
C LEU A 619 -7.84 -34.99 3.24
N TYR A 620 -7.30 -35.77 2.31
CA TYR A 620 -5.92 -36.27 2.30
C TYR A 620 -5.16 -35.75 1.08
N PHE A 621 -3.85 -35.61 1.20
CA PHE A 621 -3.00 -35.14 0.12
C PHE A 621 -2.76 -36.26 -0.90
N ASP A 622 -3.18 -36.03 -2.15
CA ASP A 622 -2.98 -36.92 -3.28
C ASP A 622 -1.62 -36.64 -3.92
N ASP A 623 -0.68 -37.59 -3.79
CA ASP A 623 0.68 -37.40 -4.28
C ASP A 623 0.79 -37.45 -5.81
N ARG A 624 -0.22 -38.00 -6.51
CA ARG A 624 -0.26 -38.02 -7.98
C ARG A 624 -0.74 -36.70 -8.55
N LEU A 625 -1.74 -36.10 -7.91
CA LEU A 625 -2.38 -34.86 -8.37
C LEU A 625 -1.82 -33.61 -7.69
N LYS A 626 -0.99 -33.76 -6.64
CA LYS A 626 -0.38 -32.69 -5.85
C LYS A 626 -1.40 -31.74 -5.22
N VAL A 627 -2.56 -32.27 -4.81
CA VAL A 627 -3.68 -31.52 -4.21
C VAL A 627 -4.32 -32.29 -3.05
N CYS A 628 -5.07 -31.60 -2.20
CA CYS A 628 -5.90 -32.24 -1.17
C CYS A 628 -7.20 -32.78 -1.79
N ASN A 629 -7.42 -34.09 -1.68
CA ASN A 629 -8.53 -34.81 -2.28
C ASN A 629 -9.31 -35.62 -1.22
N TRP A 630 -10.48 -36.15 -1.59
CA TRP A 630 -11.31 -36.95 -0.70
C TRP A 630 -10.62 -38.24 -0.30
N LYS A 631 -10.80 -38.67 0.96
CA LYS A 631 -10.13 -39.86 1.51
C LYS A 631 -10.37 -41.15 0.71
N SER A 632 -11.49 -41.26 0.00
CA SER A 632 -11.80 -42.43 -0.85
C SER A 632 -10.96 -42.49 -2.11
N GLU A 633 -10.42 -41.36 -2.57
CA GLU A 633 -9.72 -41.22 -3.85
C GLU A 633 -8.18 -41.19 -3.69
N VAL A 634 -7.70 -41.16 -2.45
CA VAL A 634 -6.28 -41.05 -2.11
C VAL A 634 -5.79 -42.36 -1.52
N ASP A 635 -4.79 -42.97 -2.16
CA ASP A 635 -4.09 -44.14 -1.63
C ASP A 635 -3.14 -43.72 -0.50
N CYS A 636 -3.69 -43.77 0.70
CA CYS A 636 -3.09 -43.51 2.00
C CYS A 636 -3.23 -44.79 2.84
#